data_AF-A0A7L8GDZ6-F1
#
_entry.id   AF-A0A7L8GDZ6-F1
#
_cell.length_a   1.000
_cell.length_b   1.000
_cell.length_c   1.000
_cell.angle_alpha   90.00
_cell.angle_beta   90.00
_cell.angle_gamma   90.00
#
_symmetry.space_group_name_H-M   'P 1'
#
loop_
_entity.id
_entity.type
_entity.pdbx_description
1 polymer ?
#
loop_
_entity_poly.entity_id
_entity_poly.type
_entity_poly.pdbx_seq_one_letter_code
_entity_poly.pdbx_strand_id
1 'polypeptide(L)' 'FPFFFWYPEILSKSSFLSMKLIMTLQKIIPMSMMMFTINKNNNFTFLSFVMINSITGSMIALNQINMKKILAYSSITH' A
#
# COMPACT_ATOMS: atom_id res chain seq x y z
N PHE A 1 1.78 9.22 -1.28
CA PHE A 1 1.14 10.30 -0.52
C PHE A 1 -0.14 10.70 -1.25
N PRO A 2 -1.31 10.84 -0.61
CA PRO A 2 -1.52 11.17 0.82
C PRO A 2 -2.21 10.07 1.67
N PHE A 3 -2.63 8.95 1.09
CA PHE A 3 -3.53 8.00 1.77
C PHE A 3 -2.85 6.85 2.53
N PHE A 4 -1.55 6.89 2.83
CA PHE A 4 -0.86 5.74 3.46
C PHE A 4 -0.90 5.77 4.99
N PHE A 5 -1.15 6.91 5.65
CA PHE A 5 -0.96 7.07 7.10
C PHE A 5 -1.87 6.17 7.94
N TRP A 6 -3.12 5.99 7.55
CA TRP A 6 -4.10 5.21 8.30
C TRP A 6 -3.78 3.71 8.31
N TYR A 7 -3.15 3.21 7.25
CA TYR A 7 -3.01 1.78 6.99
C TYR A 7 -2.03 1.07 7.97
N PRO A 8 -0.81 1.55 8.21
CA PRO A 8 0.10 0.98 9.21
C PRO A 8 -0.44 1.06 10.65
N GLU A 9 -1.19 2.11 10.98
CA GLU A 9 -1.76 2.29 12.31
C GLU A 9 -2.83 1.24 12.60
N ILE A 10 -3.74 0.99 11.65
CA ILE A 10 -4.80 -0.01 11.81
C ILE A 10 -4.21 -1.42 11.87
N LEU A 11 -3.27 -1.75 10.98
CA LEU A 11 -2.65 -3.08 10.96
C LEU A 11 -1.83 -3.36 12.22
N SER A 12 -1.27 -2.33 12.86
CA SER A 12 -0.55 -2.51 14.12
C SER A 12 -1.45 -2.94 15.27
N LYS A 13 -2.71 -2.45 15.28
CA LYS A 13 -3.71 -2.69 16.33
C LYS A 13 -4.59 -3.92 16.05
N SER A 14 -4.58 -4.44 14.83
CA SER A 14 -5.45 -5.56 14.42
C SER A 14 -4.87 -6.95 14.78
N SER A 15 -5.74 -7.96 14.81
CA SER A 15 -5.33 -9.37 14.95
C SER A 15 -4.56 -9.85 13.71
N PHE A 16 -3.77 -10.93 13.83
CA PHE A 16 -3.02 -11.46 12.68
C PHE A 16 -3.92 -11.94 11.53
N LEU A 17 -5.09 -12.51 11.85
CA LEU A 17 -6.05 -12.96 10.83
C LEU A 17 -6.62 -11.76 10.04
N SER A 18 -7.09 -10.73 10.74
CA SER A 18 -7.61 -9.52 10.10
C SER A 18 -6.54 -8.78 9.29
N MET A 19 -5.30 -8.72 9.81
CA MET A 19 -4.16 -8.16 9.10
C MET A 19 -3.95 -8.85 7.75
N LYS A 20 -3.91 -10.19 7.72
CA LYS A 20 -3.75 -10.96 6.48
C LYS A 20 -4.89 -10.70 5.49
N LEU A 21 -6.15 -10.70 5.96
CA LEU A 21 -7.33 -10.45 5.12
C LEU A 21 -7.30 -9.05 4.48
N ILE A 22 -6.92 -8.02 5.24
CA ILE A 22 -6.78 -6.64 4.75
C ILE A 22 -5.65 -6.54 3.73
N MET A 23 -4.51 -7.19 3.99
CA MET A 23 -3.36 -7.13 3.09
C MET A 23 -3.59 -7.85 1.75
N THR A 24 -4.40 -8.91 1.72
CA THR A 24 -4.61 -9.72 0.51
C THR A 24 -5.96 -9.45 -0.16
N LEU A 25 -7.07 -9.75 0.51
CA LEU A 25 -8.39 -9.79 -0.12
C LEU A 25 -8.93 -8.39 -0.46
N GLN A 26 -8.68 -7.38 0.40
CA GLN A 26 -9.18 -6.03 0.14
C GLN A 26 -8.51 -5.35 -1.07
N LYS A 27 -7.31 -5.81 -1.47
CA LYS A 27 -6.58 -5.24 -2.63
C LYS A 27 -7.03 -5.82 -3.99
N ILE A 28 -7.68 -6.99 -4.02
CA ILE A 28 -8.02 -7.69 -5.27
C ILE A 28 -9.07 -6.91 -6.08
N ILE A 29 -10.14 -6.45 -5.44
CA ILE A 29 -11.24 -5.76 -6.12
C ILE A 29 -10.77 -4.43 -6.74
N PRO A 30 -10.08 -3.53 -6.02
CA PRO A 30 -9.55 -2.30 -6.62
C PRO A 30 -8.57 -2.56 -7.76
N MET A 31 -7.72 -3.58 -7.64
CA MET A 31 -6.75 -3.93 -8.69
C MET A 31 -7.45 -4.37 -9.97
N SER A 32 -8.50 -5.20 -9.85
CA SER A 32 -9.30 -5.61 -11.01
C SER A 32 -9.99 -4.42 -11.69
N MET A 33 -10.55 -3.50 -10.93
CA MET A 33 -11.18 -2.29 -11.46
C MET A 33 -10.17 -1.35 -12.15
N MET A 34 -8.97 -1.21 -11.58
CA MET A 34 -7.88 -0.47 -12.24
C MET A 34 -7.52 -1.08 -13.59
N MET A 35 -7.40 -2.41 -13.69
CA MET A 35 -7.04 -3.08 -14.95
C MET A 35 -8.05 -2.79 -16.08
N PHE A 36 -9.34 -2.65 -15.77
CA PHE A 36 -10.36 -2.31 -16.78
C PHE A 36 -10.43 -0.82 -17.14
N THR A 37 -9.98 0.07 -16.25
CA THR A 37 -10.13 1.52 -16.42
C THR A 37 -8.85 2.23 -16.86
N ILE A 38 -7.69 1.55 -16.84
CA ILE A 38 -6.42 2.12 -17.27
C ILE A 38 -6.48 2.48 -18.75
N ASN A 39 -6.50 3.79 -19.01
CA ASN A 39 -6.46 4.35 -20.36
C ASN A 39 -5.07 4.94 -20.63
N LYS A 40 -4.53 4.74 -21.83
CA LYS A 40 -3.12 5.05 -22.17
C LYS A 40 -2.72 6.51 -21.99
N ASN A 41 -3.66 7.45 -22.00
CA ASN A 41 -3.36 8.89 -21.95
C ASN A 41 -2.87 9.39 -20.57
N ASN A 42 -3.16 8.70 -19.47
CA ASN A 42 -2.78 9.13 -18.11
C ASN A 42 -1.61 8.33 -17.51
N ASN A 43 -0.81 7.67 -18.34
CA ASN A 43 0.21 6.74 -17.87
C ASN A 43 1.36 7.44 -17.11
N PHE A 44 1.73 8.67 -17.52
CA PHE A 44 2.83 9.41 -16.89
C PHE A 44 2.51 9.85 -15.45
N THR A 45 1.30 10.37 -15.22
CA THR A 45 0.83 10.77 -13.88
C THR A 45 0.65 9.57 -12.96
N PHE A 46 0.23 8.42 -13.51
CA PHE A 46 0.12 7.19 -12.74
C PHE A 46 1.50 6.68 -12.31
N LEU A 47 2.47 6.65 -13.23
CA LEU A 47 3.83 6.22 -12.93
C LEU A 47 4.52 7.11 -11.88
N SER A 48 4.37 8.44 -12.00
CA SER A 48 4.95 9.36 -11.02
C SER A 48 4.35 9.15 -9.63
N PHE A 49 3.04 8.88 -9.56
CA PHE A 49 2.37 8.57 -8.30
C PHE A 49 2.90 7.27 -7.68
N VAL A 50 3.06 6.20 -8.47
CA VAL A 50 3.62 4.92 -8.00
C VAL A 50 5.05 5.10 -7.47
N MET A 51 5.91 5.81 -8.20
CA MET A 51 7.29 6.08 -7.78
C MET A 51 7.37 6.86 -6.46
N ILE A 52 6.55 7.89 -6.28
CA ILE A 52 6.52 8.67 -5.04
C ILE A 52 6.05 7.78 -3.87
N ASN A 53 5.06 6.91 -4.09
CA ASN A 53 4.58 5.99 -3.05
C ASN A 53 5.64 4.94 -2.67
N SER A 54 6.37 4.37 -3.63
CA SER A 54 7.39 3.36 -3.33
C SER A 54 8.60 3.93 -2.58
N ILE A 55 9.06 5.12 -2.98
CA ILE A 55 10.18 5.81 -2.31
C ILE A 55 9.78 6.20 -0.88
N THR A 56 8.60 6.78 -0.69
CA THR A 56 8.16 7.20 0.65
C THR A 56 7.86 6.00 1.56
N GLY A 57 7.23 4.95 1.05
CA GLY A 57 6.97 3.72 1.80
C GLY A 57 8.24 3.02 2.26
N SER A 58 9.26 2.94 1.38
CA SER A 58 10.54 2.29 1.71
C SER A 58 11.34 3.08 2.75
N MET A 59 11.43 4.41 2.62
CA MET A 59 12.12 5.25 3.60
C MET A 59 11.49 5.15 4.99
N ILE A 60 10.15 5.12 5.07
CA ILE A 60 9.44 5.06 6.35
C ILE A 60 9.52 3.67 6.98
N ALA A 61 9.57 2.60 6.16
CA ALA A 61 9.70 1.22 6.63
C ALA A 61 10.98 0.98 7.44
N LEU A 62 12.10 1.57 7.00
CA LEU A 62 13.42 1.41 7.62
C LEU A 62 13.46 1.91 9.06
N ASN A 63 12.59 2.85 9.43
CA ASN A 63 12.54 3.44 10.76
C ASN A 63 11.51 2.77 11.70
N GLN A 64 11.01 1.57 11.37
CA GLN A 64 10.01 0.87 12.19
C GLN A 64 10.60 -0.37 12.87
N ILE A 65 10.23 -0.57 14.14
CA ILE A 65 10.65 -1.73 14.95
C ILE A 65 9.57 -2.83 14.97
N ASN A 66 8.29 -2.45 14.81
CA ASN A 66 7.18 -3.40 14.89
C ASN A 66 7.04 -4.20 13.58
N MET A 67 7.09 -5.53 13.67
CA MET A 67 6.93 -6.44 12.51
C MET A 67 5.66 -6.18 11.70
N LYS A 68 4.52 -5.90 12.35
CA LYS A 68 3.27 -5.59 11.64
C LYS A 68 3.34 -4.29 10.83
N LYS A 69 4.07 -3.28 11.33
CA LYS A 69 4.27 -2.02 10.60
C LYS A 69 5.22 -2.22 9.43
N ILE A 70 6.28 -3.00 9.61
CA ILE A 70 7.20 -3.36 8.52
C ILE A 70 6.43 -4.06 7.38
N LEU A 71 5.57 -5.03 7.71
CA LEU A 71 4.71 -5.71 6.73
C LEU A 71 3.71 -4.75 6.07
N ALA A 72 3.14 -3.81 6.82
CA ALA A 72 2.27 -2.79 6.25
C ALA A 72 3.00 -1.94 5.21
N TYR A 73 4.20 -1.44 5.54
CA TYR A 73 4.98 -0.60 4.62
C TYR A 73 5.53 -1.38 3.42
N SER A 74 5.92 -2.65 3.57
CA SER A 74 6.32 -3.47 2.41
C SER A 74 5.17 -3.68 1.43
N SER A 75 3.93 -3.74 1.93
CA SER A 75 2.73 -3.79 1.10
C SER A 75 2.32 -2.44 0.51
N ILE A 76 2.92 -1.32 0.93
CA ILE A 76 2.74 -0.01 0.30
C ILE A 76 3.78 0.19 -0.81
N THR A 77 4.98 -0.39 -0.64
CA THR A 77 6.04 -0.33 -1.66
C THR A 77 5.76 -1.22 -2.87
N HIS A 78 4.99 -2.28 -2.68
CA HIS A 78 4.54 -3.20 -3.71
C HIS A 78 3.10 -2.87 -4.13
#